data_AF-D7FH73-F1
#
_entry.id   AF-D7FH73-F1
#
_cell.length_a   1.000
_cell.length_b   1.000
_cell.length_c   1.000
_cell.angle_alpha   90.00
_cell.angle_beta   90.00
_cell.angle_gamma   90.00
#
_symmetry.space_group_name_H-M   'P 1'
#
loop_
_entity.id
_entity.type
_entity.pdbx_description
1 polymer ?
#
loop_
_entity_poly.entity_id
_entity_poly.type
_entity_poly.pdbx_seq_one_letter_code
_entity_poly.pdbx_strand_id
1 'polypeptide(L)'
;MKVMSGHLKWGPVHTEKFWREQARKFEADEFFILKQLIELLKSEDKSVVSIACYDLGEFVRFYPSGKTIVKHLGSRRLFFVPILPRILLRTK
;
A
#
# COMPACT_ATOMS: atom_id res chain seq x y z
N MET A 1 -0.59 5.55 11.14
CA MET A 1 -1.13 4.23 10.74
C MET A 1 -0.56 3.17 11.66
N LYS A 2 -1.40 2.47 12.43
CA LYS A 2 -0.92 1.45 13.35
C LYS A 2 -1.22 0.07 12.75
N VAL A 3 -0.24 -0.50 12.06
CA VAL A 3 -0.28 -1.88 11.58
C VAL A 3 0.06 -2.78 12.77
N MET A 4 -0.86 -2.89 13.72
CA MET A 4 -0.70 -3.82 14.83
C MET A 4 -1.45 -5.10 14.51
N SER A 5 -0.69 -6.19 14.38
CA SER A 5 -1.20 -7.56 14.59
C SER A 5 -2.36 -8.00 13.69
N GLY A 6 -2.28 -7.74 12.38
CA GLY A 6 -3.15 -8.39 11.40
C GLY A 6 -4.60 -7.90 11.34
N HIS A 7 -4.95 -6.82 12.04
CA HIS A 7 -6.29 -6.24 11.99
C HIS A 7 -6.22 -4.78 11.51
N LEU A 8 -6.36 -4.59 10.20
CA LEU A 8 -6.61 -3.27 9.62
C LEU A 8 -8.10 -2.94 9.79
N LYS A 9 -8.41 -1.74 10.29
CA LYS A 9 -9.78 -1.22 10.35
C LYS A 9 -9.83 0.12 9.63
N TRP A 10 -10.91 0.36 8.90
CA TRP A 10 -11.18 1.66 8.31
C TRP A 10 -11.11 2.77 9.37
N GLY A 11 -10.52 3.89 8.99
CA GLY A 11 -10.25 4.99 9.91
C GLY A 11 -9.64 6.19 9.17
N PRO A 12 -9.33 7.28 9.89
CA PRO A 12 -8.94 8.55 9.28
C PRO A 12 -7.67 8.48 8.42
N VAL A 13 -6.83 7.46 8.65
CA VAL A 13 -5.57 7.22 7.90
C VAL A 13 -5.77 6.46 6.59
N HIS A 14 -6.97 5.93 6.33
CA HIS A 14 -7.34 5.18 5.13
C HIS A 14 -8.28 6.03 4.27
N THR A 15 -7.90 7.27 4.02
CA THR A 15 -8.72 8.23 3.28
C THR A 15 -7.90 8.96 2.23
N GLU A 16 -8.57 9.39 1.16
CA GLU A 16 -7.95 10.17 0.09
C GLU A 16 -7.29 11.44 0.61
N LYS A 17 -7.97 12.17 1.51
CA LYS A 17 -7.43 13.39 2.11
C LYS A 17 -6.11 13.11 2.83
N PHE A 18 -6.05 12.04 3.62
CA PHE A 18 -4.83 11.64 4.31
C PHE A 18 -3.70 11.37 3.31
N TRP A 19 -3.95 10.53 2.30
CA TRP A 19 -2.90 10.15 1.35
C TRP A 19 -2.43 11.31 0.47
N ARG A 20 -3.34 12.19 0.05
CA ARG A 20 -3.02 13.43 -0.68
C ARG A 20 -2.04 14.32 0.09
N GLU A 21 -2.22 14.45 1.40
CA GLU A 21 -1.41 15.32 2.24
C GLU A 21 -0.13 14.64 2.76
N GLN A 22 -0.18 13.33 3.03
CA GLN A 22 0.85 12.62 3.79
C GLN A 22 1.70 11.66 2.96
N ALA A 23 1.33 11.34 1.71
CA ALA A 23 2.03 10.32 0.90
C ALA A 23 3.55 10.52 0.86
N ARG A 24 4.03 11.77 0.75
CA ARG A 24 5.47 12.04 0.70
C ARG A 24 6.23 11.67 1.95
N LYS A 25 5.58 11.72 3.12
CA LYS A 25 6.22 11.38 4.40
C LYS A 25 6.55 9.90 4.51
N PHE A 26 5.91 9.06 3.71
CA PHE A 26 6.16 7.62 3.70
C PHE A 26 7.46 7.23 2.98
N GLU A 27 8.20 8.17 2.38
CA GLU A 27 9.58 7.93 1.94
C GLU A 27 10.54 7.75 3.12
N ALA A 28 10.23 8.38 4.26
CA ALA A 28 10.97 8.18 5.50
C ALA A 28 10.98 6.68 5.87
N ASP A 29 12.09 6.23 6.47
CA ASP A 29 12.34 4.83 6.83
C ASP A 29 12.26 3.87 5.63
N GLU A 30 12.72 4.33 4.46
CA GLU A 30 12.79 3.54 3.22
C GLU A 30 11.45 2.88 2.87
N PHE A 31 10.35 3.62 2.96
CA PHE A 31 9.02 3.11 2.64
C PHE A 31 8.58 1.90 3.49
N PHE A 32 9.00 1.84 4.76
CA PHE A 32 8.68 0.75 5.68
C PHE A 32 7.18 0.43 5.75
N ILE A 33 6.30 1.43 5.80
CA ILE A 33 4.85 1.20 5.84
C ILE A 33 4.32 0.59 4.53
N LEU A 34 4.82 1.02 3.37
CA LEU A 34 4.41 0.41 2.10
C LEU A 34 4.86 -1.05 2.03
N LYS A 35 6.07 -1.34 2.53
CA LYS A 35 6.56 -2.72 2.66
C LYS A 35 5.66 -3.58 3.57
N GLN A 36 5.08 -3.01 4.63
CA GLN A 36 4.10 -3.69 5.46
C GLN A 36 2.75 -3.88 4.76
N LEU A 37 2.24 -2.86 4.08
CA LEU A 37 1.00 -2.94 3.29
C LEU A 37 1.08 -4.03 2.22
N ILE A 38 2.22 -4.12 1.53
CA ILE A 38 2.49 -5.17 0.54
C ILE A 38 2.44 -6.56 1.18
N GLU A 39 2.94 -6.73 2.41
CA GLU A 39 2.88 -8.01 3.12
C GLU A 39 1.43 -8.39 3.50
N LEU A 40 0.63 -7.40 3.89
CA LEU A 40 -0.79 -7.60 4.23
C LEU A 40 -1.65 -8.06 3.05
N LEU A 41 -1.17 -7.92 1.80
CA LEU A 41 -1.84 -8.50 0.63
C LEU A 41 -1.89 -10.04 0.66
N LYS A 42 -1.08 -10.69 1.52
CA LYS A 42 -1.10 -12.15 1.73
C LYS A 42 -2.04 -12.59 2.85
N SER A 43 -2.73 -11.65 3.52
CA SER A 43 -3.68 -12.00 4.58
C SER A 43 -4.85 -12.83 4.03
N GLU A 44 -5.32 -13.79 4.83
CA GLU A 44 -6.56 -14.53 4.55
C GLU A 44 -7.81 -13.67 4.81
N ASP A 45 -7.66 -12.59 5.60
CA ASP A 45 -8.73 -11.65 5.87
C ASP A 45 -8.92 -10.68 4.69
N LYS A 46 -10.01 -10.88 3.96
CA LYS A 46 -10.39 -10.05 2.80
C LYS A 46 -10.54 -8.56 3.16
N SER A 47 -10.95 -8.24 4.39
CA SER A 47 -11.08 -6.85 4.84
C SER A 47 -9.71 -6.17 4.94
N VAL A 48 -8.72 -6.90 5.47
CA VAL A 48 -7.32 -6.47 5.58
C VAL A 48 -6.72 -6.25 4.19
N VAL A 49 -6.92 -7.21 3.28
CA VAL A 49 -6.45 -7.10 1.90
C VAL A 49 -7.09 -5.90 1.19
N SER A 50 -8.39 -5.67 1.40
CA SER A 50 -9.11 -4.53 0.79
C SER A 50 -8.55 -3.19 1.26
N ILE A 51 -8.29 -3.01 2.56
CA ILE A 51 -7.72 -1.77 3.09
C ILE A 51 -6.30 -1.57 2.57
N ALA A 52 -5.48 -2.63 2.54
CA ALA A 52 -4.12 -2.55 2.02
C ALA A 52 -4.07 -2.19 0.53
N CYS A 53 -4.97 -2.77 -0.28
CA CYS A 53 -5.10 -2.41 -1.70
C CYS A 53 -5.49 -0.94 -1.88
N TYR A 54 -6.44 -0.45 -1.09
CA TYR A 54 -6.87 0.94 -1.13
C TYR A 54 -5.71 1.89 -0.84
N ASP A 55 -5.01 1.69 0.28
CA ASP A 55 -3.88 2.52 0.69
C ASP A 55 -2.75 2.55 -0.34
N LEU A 56 -2.40 1.38 -0.90
CA LEU A 56 -1.39 1.29 -1.97
C LEU A 56 -1.84 2.04 -3.24
N GLY A 57 -3.12 1.98 -3.58
CA GLY A 57 -3.70 2.73 -4.69
C GLY A 57 -3.62 4.23 -4.50
N GLU A 58 -3.97 4.70 -3.31
CA GLU A 58 -3.89 6.11 -2.96
C GLU A 58 -2.45 6.61 -2.93
N PHE A 59 -1.51 5.82 -2.40
CA PHE A 59 -0.08 6.16 -2.50
C PHE A 59 0.38 6.25 -3.96
N VAL A 60 0.06 5.27 -4.79
CA VAL A 60 0.40 5.28 -6.23
C VAL A 60 -0.16 6.52 -6.93
N ARG A 61 -1.37 6.95 -6.55
CA ARG A 61 -2.07 8.09 -7.13
C ARG A 61 -1.45 9.43 -6.74
N PHE A 62 -1.05 9.59 -5.48
CA PHE A 62 -0.62 10.89 -4.95
C PHE A 62 0.90 11.05 -4.80
N TYR A 63 1.69 9.99 -4.93
CA TYR A 63 3.14 10.05 -4.86
C TYR A 63 3.79 10.01 -6.26
N PRO A 64 4.70 10.94 -6.60
CA PRO A 64 5.45 10.89 -7.86
C PRO A 64 6.20 9.57 -8.03
N SER A 65 6.05 8.90 -9.16
CA SER A 65 6.64 7.57 -9.38
C SER A 65 6.15 6.48 -8.42
N GLY A 66 5.03 6.69 -7.72
CA GLY A 66 4.48 5.74 -6.74
C GLY A 66 4.26 4.34 -7.32
N LYS A 67 3.80 4.24 -8.57
CA LYS A 67 3.68 2.97 -9.32
C LYS A 67 5.00 2.22 -9.44
N THR A 68 6.08 2.93 -9.81
CA THR A 68 7.42 2.35 -9.93
C THR A 68 7.93 1.87 -8.58
N ILE A 69 7.74 2.68 -7.53
CA ILE A 69 8.16 2.35 -6.17
C ILE A 69 7.43 1.11 -5.65
N VAL A 70 6.09 1.07 -5.71
CA VAL A 70 5.30 -0.08 -5.25
C VAL A 70 5.66 -1.35 -6.02
N LYS A 71 5.85 -1.27 -7.35
CA LYS A 71 6.30 -2.41 -8.17
C LYS A 71 7.67 -2.90 -7.71
N HIS A 72 8.61 -1.99 -7.47
CA HIS A 72 9.96 -2.32 -7.03
C HIS A 72 9.99 -2.95 -5.64
N LEU A 73 9.31 -2.35 -4.66
CA LEU A 73 9.18 -2.88 -3.30
C LEU A 73 8.50 -4.26 -3.30
N GLY A 74 7.46 -4.43 -4.11
CA GLY A 74 6.77 -5.70 -4.31
C GLY A 74 7.70 -6.77 -4.86
N SER A 75 8.51 -6.46 -5.88
CA SER A 75 9.45 -7.42 -6.48
C SER A 75 10.60 -7.85 -5.56
N ARG A 76 11.02 -7.01 -4.61
CA ARG A 76 12.10 -7.35 -3.66
C ARG A 76 11.62 -8.18 -2.49
N ARG A 77 10.39 -7.98 -2.02
CA ARG A 77 9.84 -8.71 -0.85
C ARG A 77 8.98 -9.91 -1.22
N LEU A 78 8.27 -9.85 -2.35
CA LEU A 78 7.61 -11.02 -2.91
C LEU A 78 8.54 -11.60 -3.98
N PHE A 79 9.25 -12.68 -3.62
CA PHE A 79 9.63 -13.66 -4.63
C PHE A 79 8.33 -14.13 -5.31
N PHE A 80 8.08 -13.53 -6.47
CA PHE A 80 7.02 -13.81 -7.45
C PHE A 80 5.69 -14.36 -6.90
N VAL A 81 4.81 -13.46 -6.46
CA VAL A 81 3.36 -13.75 -6.44
C VAL A 81 2.62 -12.63 -7.19
N PRO A 82 1.74 -12.95 -8.16
CA PRO A 82 1.08 -11.97 -9.03
C PRO A 82 -0.09 -11.25 -8.32
N ILE A 83 0.10 -10.81 -7.07
CA ILE A 83 -0.97 -10.26 -6.21
C ILE A 83 -1.04 -8.73 -6.21
N LEU A 84 -0.21 -8.01 -6.95
CA LEU A 84 -0.55 -6.60 -7.20
C LEU A 84 -1.81 -6.62 -8.05
N PRO A 85 -2.99 -6.29 -7.50
CA PRO A 85 -4.22 -6.41 -8.24
C PRO A 85 -4.05 -5.50 -9.47
N ARG A 86 -4.40 -6.01 -10.67
CA ARG A 86 -4.21 -5.27 -11.93
C ARG A 86 -4.81 -3.85 -11.90
N ILE A 87 -5.72 -3.58 -10.95
CA ILE A 87 -6.28 -2.26 -10.65
C ILE A 87 -5.21 -1.22 -10.27
N LEU A 88 -4.17 -1.60 -9.52
CA LEU A 88 -3.05 -0.73 -9.13
C LEU A 88 -2.10 -0.43 -10.30
N LEU A 89 -2.12 -1.26 -11.35
CA LEU A 89 -1.27 -1.12 -12.52
C LEU A 89 -1.94 -0.36 -13.68
N ARG A 90 -3.23 -0.01 -13.55
CA ARG A 90 -4.03 0.61 -14.62
C ARG A 90 -4.24 2.12 -14.47
N THR A 91 -3.75 2.77 -13.42
CA THR A 91 -3.79 4.23 -13.35
C THR A 91 -2.90 4.82 -14.44
N LYS A 92 -3.54 5.56 -15.36
CA LYS A 92 -2.92 6.41 -16.38
C LYS A 92 -2.50 7.72 -15.76
#